data_AF-A0A7Y6E056-F1
#
_entry.id   AF-A0A7Y6E056-F1
#
_cell.length_a   1.000
_cell.length_b   1.000
_cell.length_c   1.000
_cell.angle_alpha   90.00
_cell.angle_beta   90.00
_cell.angle_gamma   90.00
#
_symmetry.space_group_name_H-M   'P 1'
#
loop_
_entity.id
_entity.type
_entity.pdbx_description
1 polymer ?
#
loop_
_entity_poly.entity_id
_entity_poly.type
_entity_poly.pdbx_seq_one_letter_code
_entity_poly.pdbx_strand_id
1 'polypeptide(L)'
;MTGMLADNSFSVSMCDVPVDLPHRDDGTWSLRELLAWAPENSDWHLKKRCDDHCKHSCMVVPEGTLIEVPDDDALEIRIVAPAEFKRRVAENRMWAEDSA
;
A
#
# COMPACT_ATOMS: atom_id res chain seq x y z
N MET A 1 -23.46 9.19 -16.19
CA MET A 1 -22.32 9.51 -15.31
C MET A 1 -21.41 8.30 -15.33
N THR A 2 -20.41 8.32 -16.21
CA THR A 2 -19.43 7.24 -16.32
C THR A 2 -18.48 7.41 -15.14
N GLY A 3 -18.66 6.62 -14.09
CA GLY A 3 -17.73 6.61 -12.97
C GLY A 3 -16.38 6.19 -13.51
N MET A 4 -15.41 7.11 -13.58
CA MET A 4 -14.01 6.73 -13.75
C MET A 4 -13.71 5.83 -12.56
N LEU A 5 -13.51 4.53 -12.82
CA LEU A 5 -12.95 3.63 -11.83
C LEU A 5 -11.66 4.27 -11.34
N ALA A 6 -11.58 4.54 -10.04
CA ALA A 6 -10.42 5.18 -9.47
C ALA A 6 -9.19 4.30 -9.75
N ASP A 7 -8.13 4.86 -10.32
CA ASP A 7 -6.93 4.09 -10.60
C ASP A 7 -6.23 3.76 -9.28
N ASN A 8 -6.39 2.52 -8.84
CA ASN A 8 -5.79 1.99 -7.63
C ASN A 8 -4.39 1.39 -7.85
N SER A 9 -3.75 1.63 -8.99
CA SER A 9 -2.32 1.34 -9.10
C SER A 9 -1.50 2.34 -8.26
N PHE A 10 -0.47 1.85 -7.57
CA PHE A 10 0.42 2.68 -6.76
C PHE A 10 1.75 1.98 -6.53
N SER A 11 2.77 2.75 -6.14
CA SER A 11 4.09 2.21 -5.82
C SER A 11 4.36 2.35 -4.32
N VAL A 12 4.90 1.31 -3.70
CA VAL A 12 5.51 1.39 -2.36
C VAL A 12 7.02 1.31 -2.49
N SER A 13 7.76 1.77 -1.48
CA SER A 13 9.20 1.57 -1.41
C SER A 13 9.52 0.58 -0.30
N MET A 14 10.20 -0.51 -0.63
CA MET A 14 10.70 -1.51 0.31
C MET A 14 12.21 -1.42 0.36
N CYS A 15 12.78 -0.91 1.45
CA CYS A 15 14.24 -0.66 1.54
C CYS A 15 14.80 0.13 0.34
N ASP A 16 14.16 1.26 0.01
CA ASP A 16 14.54 2.14 -1.09
C ASP A 16 14.41 1.49 -2.49
N VAL A 17 13.80 0.31 -2.58
CA VAL A 17 13.42 -0.34 -3.83
C VAL A 17 11.95 -0.06 -4.12
N PRO A 18 11.63 0.62 -5.23
CA PRO A 18 10.24 0.77 -5.64
C PRO A 18 9.65 -0.58 -6.02
N VAL A 19 8.44 -0.84 -5.52
CA VAL A 19 7.59 -1.98 -5.87
C VAL A 19 6.29 -1.43 -6.42
N ASP A 20 6.11 -1.60 -7.72
CA ASP A 20 4.89 -1.17 -8.40
C ASP A 20 3.79 -2.21 -8.20
N LEU A 21 2.66 -1.75 -7.66
CA LEU A 21 1.49 -2.56 -7.40
C LEU A 21 0.46 -2.28 -8.50
N PRO A 22 0.09 -3.31 -9.30
CA PRO A 22 -0.89 -3.12 -10.35
C PRO A 22 -2.28 -2.79 -9.80
N HIS A 23 -3.11 -2.22 -10.65
CA HIS A 23 -4.49 -1.89 -10.36
C HIS A 23 -5.29 -3.08 -9.79
N ARG A 24 -6.09 -2.83 -8.76
CA ARG A 24 -7.11 -3.76 -8.22
C ARG A 24 -8.42 -3.01 -7.98
N ASP A 25 -9.54 -3.67 -8.24
CA ASP A 25 -10.89 -3.06 -8.09
C ASP A 25 -11.21 -2.66 -6.64
N ASP A 26 -10.72 -3.45 -5.68
CA ASP A 26 -10.83 -3.21 -4.23
C ASP A 26 -9.73 -2.29 -3.69
N GLY A 27 -8.75 -1.94 -4.54
CA GLY A 27 -7.58 -1.14 -4.23
C GLY A 27 -6.78 -1.63 -3.03
N THR A 28 -6.82 -2.91 -2.71
CA THR A 28 -6.27 -3.43 -1.45
C THR A 28 -5.23 -4.51 -1.72
N TRP A 29 -4.12 -4.43 -0.99
CA TRP A 29 -3.07 -5.44 -0.95
C TRP A 29 -2.81 -5.86 0.48
N SER A 30 -2.81 -7.17 0.77
CA SER A 30 -2.28 -7.65 2.04
C SER A 30 -0.74 -7.60 2.05
N LEU A 31 -0.15 -7.47 3.23
CA LEU A 31 1.30 -7.58 3.39
C LEU A 31 1.81 -8.93 2.88
N ARG A 32 1.07 -10.02 3.11
CA ARG A 32 1.38 -11.35 2.58
C ARG A 32 1.49 -11.37 1.06
N GLU A 33 0.50 -10.81 0.36
CA GLU A 33 0.52 -10.73 -1.11
C GLU A 33 1.67 -9.87 -1.61
N LEU A 34 1.93 -8.75 -0.94
CA LEU A 34 3.01 -7.85 -1.31
C LEU A 34 4.38 -8.52 -1.16
N LEU A 35 4.59 -9.27 -0.07
CA LEU A 35 5.81 -10.05 0.16
C LEU A 35 5.99 -11.19 -0.84
N ALA A 36 4.91 -11.72 -1.41
CA ALA A 36 4.95 -12.70 -2.49
C ALA A 36 5.21 -12.06 -3.87
N TRP A 37 4.63 -10.87 -4.10
CA TRP A 37 4.73 -10.14 -5.37
C TRP A 37 6.09 -9.46 -5.57
N ALA A 38 6.59 -8.77 -4.53
CA ALA A 38 7.76 -7.92 -4.61
C ALA A 38 9.03 -8.66 -5.10
N PRO A 39 9.33 -9.91 -4.69
CA PRO A 39 10.49 -10.63 -5.19
C PRO A 39 10.46 -10.89 -6.70
N GLU A 40 9.27 -11.09 -7.27
CA GLU A 40 9.09 -11.42 -8.69
C GLU A 40 9.01 -10.17 -9.58
N ASN A 41 8.64 -9.03 -9.00
CA ASN A 41 8.30 -7.80 -9.74
C ASN A 41 9.15 -6.58 -9.34
N SER A 42 10.21 -6.79 -8.57
CA SER A 42 11.17 -5.75 -8.20
C SER A 42 12.53 -6.34 -7.82
N ASP A 43 13.53 -5.46 -7.72
CA ASP A 43 14.88 -5.82 -7.24
C ASP A 43 14.94 -6.03 -5.71
N TRP A 44 13.81 -6.00 -5.01
CA TRP A 44 13.78 -6.12 -3.55
C TRP A 44 14.39 -7.45 -3.07
N HIS A 45 14.23 -8.52 -3.84
CA HIS A 45 14.86 -9.82 -3.55
C HIS A 45 16.41 -9.75 -3.51
N LEU A 46 17.01 -8.80 -4.22
CA LEU A 46 18.45 -8.54 -4.25
C LEU A 46 18.89 -7.64 -3.09
N LYS A 47 17.99 -6.77 -2.58
CA LYS A 47 18.24 -5.84 -1.46
C LYS A 47 17.44 -6.25 -0.22
N LYS A 48 17.92 -7.29 0.46
CA LYS A 48 17.27 -7.86 1.67
C LYS A 48 17.37 -6.98 2.93
N ARG A 49 18.09 -5.85 2.88
CA ARG A 49 18.35 -4.99 4.04
C ARG A 49 18.28 -3.52 3.64
N CYS A 50 17.61 -2.71 4.44
CA CYS A 50 17.53 -1.27 4.23
C CYS A 50 18.79 -0.62 4.82
N ASP A 51 19.51 0.19 4.03
CA ASP A 51 20.80 0.76 4.46
C ASP A 51 20.66 2.09 5.21
N ASP A 52 19.65 2.94 4.91
CA ASP A 52 19.74 4.36 5.32
C ASP A 52 18.55 4.95 6.10
N HIS A 53 17.36 4.33 6.16
CA HIS A 53 16.18 5.00 6.76
C HIS A 53 15.51 4.32 7.94
N CYS A 54 15.67 3.01 8.06
CA CYS A 54 15.08 2.24 9.15
C CYS A 54 16.11 1.18 9.50
N LYS A 55 16.49 1.08 10.79
CA LYS A 55 17.57 0.19 11.25
C LYS A 55 17.30 -1.33 11.03
N HIS A 56 16.18 -1.65 10.38
CA HIS A 56 15.62 -2.98 10.10
C HIS A 56 14.95 -2.98 8.72
N SER A 57 13.86 -3.73 8.54
CA SER A 57 13.01 -3.68 7.35
C SER A 57 11.94 -2.61 7.51
N CYS A 58 11.77 -1.74 6.52
CA CYS A 58 10.65 -0.81 6.46
C CYS A 58 10.05 -0.75 5.06
N MET A 59 8.80 -0.29 5.04
CA MET A 59 8.03 0.00 3.85
C MET A 59 7.58 1.45 3.93
N VAL A 60 7.86 2.23 2.91
CA VAL A 60 7.36 3.59 2.74
C VAL A 60 6.21 3.52 1.76
N VAL A 61 5.06 4.05 2.17
CA VAL A 61 3.84 4.10 1.36
C VAL A 61 3.58 5.54 0.92
N PRO A 62 2.89 5.75 -0.22
CA PRO A 62 2.55 7.10 -0.65
C PRO A 62 1.56 7.75 0.33
N GLU A 63 1.58 9.08 0.38
CA GLU A 63 0.64 9.85 1.17
C GLU A 63 -0.81 9.53 0.78
N GLY A 64 -1.68 9.46 1.78
CA GLY A 64 -3.08 9.07 1.59
C GLY A 64 -3.31 7.56 1.48
N THR A 65 -2.28 6.72 1.62
CA THR A 65 -2.45 5.27 1.79
C THR A 65 -3.04 4.99 3.16
N LEU A 66 -4.08 4.15 3.22
CA LEU A 66 -4.62 3.64 4.48
C LEU A 66 -3.96 2.30 4.82
N ILE A 67 -3.52 2.14 6.07
CA ILE A 67 -2.98 0.90 6.60
C ILE A 67 -3.97 0.34 7.63
N GLU A 68 -4.61 -0.79 7.31
CA GLU A 68 -5.49 -1.51 8.24
C GLU A 68 -4.67 -2.60 8.95
N VAL A 69 -4.58 -2.52 10.29
CA VAL A 69 -3.82 -3.48 11.10
C VAL A 69 -4.80 -4.39 11.85
N PRO A 70 -4.85 -5.70 11.54
CA PRO A 70 -5.68 -6.65 12.27
C PRO A 70 -5.03 -7.05 13.61
N ASP A 71 -5.85 -7.48 14.56
CA ASP A 71 -5.38 -7.87 15.90
C ASP A 71 -4.66 -9.24 15.92
N ASP A 72 -4.95 -10.13 14.96
CA ASP A 72 -4.58 -11.54 15.05
C ASP A 72 -3.33 -11.94 14.22
N ASP A 73 -3.20 -11.47 12.98
CA ASP A 73 -2.08 -11.83 12.08
C ASP A 73 -1.51 -10.61 11.36
N ALA A 74 -0.26 -10.25 11.68
CA ALA A 74 0.45 -9.14 11.07
C ALA A 74 0.65 -9.30 9.55
N LEU A 75 0.59 -10.51 8.99
CA LEU A 75 0.66 -10.71 7.54
C LEU A 75 -0.65 -10.34 6.83
N GLU A 76 -1.74 -10.18 7.58
CA GLU A 76 -3.04 -9.73 7.09
C GLU A 76 -3.21 -8.20 7.19
N ILE A 77 -2.13 -7.46 7.53
CA ILE A 77 -2.09 -6.00 7.38
C ILE A 77 -2.49 -5.65 5.95
N ARG A 78 -3.48 -4.76 5.79
CA ARG A 78 -3.95 -4.33 4.48
C ARG A 78 -3.45 -2.93 4.15
N ILE A 79 -2.92 -2.80 2.95
CA ILE A 79 -2.40 -1.58 2.36
C ILE A 79 -3.41 -1.16 1.30
N VAL A 80 -4.14 -0.09 1.58
CA VAL A 80 -5.24 0.39 0.75
C VAL A 80 -4.76 1.59 -0.06
N ALA A 81 -4.89 1.50 -1.39
CA ALA A 81 -4.45 2.49 -2.34
C ALA A 81 -5.01 3.89 -2.00
N PRO A 82 -4.25 4.98 -2.23
CA PRO A 82 -4.72 6.33 -1.94
C PRO A 82 -6.04 6.70 -2.65
N ALA A 83 -6.23 6.20 -3.86
CA ALA A 83 -7.45 6.43 -4.63
C ALA A 83 -8.66 5.73 -4.00
N GLU A 84 -8.49 4.50 -3.48
CA GLU A 84 -9.52 3.78 -2.76
C GLU A 84 -9.86 4.43 -1.42
N PHE A 85 -8.85 4.87 -0.66
CA PHE A 85 -9.09 5.61 0.58
C PHE A 85 -9.90 6.88 0.33
N LYS A 86 -9.52 7.70 -0.67
CA LYS A 86 -10.29 8.88 -1.09
C LYS A 86 -11.72 8.54 -1.47
N ARG A 87 -11.94 7.42 -2.19
CA ARG A 87 -13.29 6.94 -2.53
C ARG A 87 -14.09 6.61 -1.27
N ARG A 88 -13.53 5.85 -0.33
CA ARG A 88 -14.21 5.49 0.93
C ARG A 88 -14.61 6.71 1.75
N VAL A 89 -13.78 7.75 1.78
CA VAL A 89 -14.11 9.03 2.44
C VAL A 89 -15.24 9.74 1.69
N ALA A 90 -15.16 9.88 0.37
CA ALA A 90 -16.19 10.54 -0.44
C ALA A 90 -17.56 9.83 -0.39
N GLU A 91 -17.56 8.50 -0.21
CA GLU A 91 -18.76 7.67 -0.06
C GLU A 91 -19.30 7.63 1.39
N ASN A 92 -18.70 8.40 2.33
CA ASN A 92 -19.02 8.36 3.77
C ASN A 92 -18.89 6.97 4.40
N ARG A 93 -18.04 6.11 3.84
CA ARG A 93 -17.70 4.79 4.39
C ARG A 93 -16.55 4.86 5.40
N MET A 94 -15.93 6.03 5.55
CA MET A 94 -14.83 6.31 6.46
C MET A 94 -14.87 7.76 6.89
N TRP A 95 -14.52 8.03 8.15
CA TRP A 95 -14.27 9.39 8.61
C TRP A 95 -12.77 9.67 8.55
N ALA A 96 -12.39 10.79 7.96
CA ALA A 96 -11.05 11.34 8.00
C ALA A 96 -11.15 12.80 8.43
N GLU A 97 -10.32 13.21 9.39
CA GLU A 97 -10.14 14.63 9.66
C GLU A 97 -9.28 15.20 8.52
N ASP A 98 -9.75 16.27 7.87
CA ASP A 98 -8.92 17.00 6.91
C ASP A 98 -7.65 17.44 7.65
N SER A 99 -6.51 16.85 7.27
CA SER A 99 -5.22 17.31 7.76
C SER A 99 -4.95 18.65 7.09
N ALA A 100 -5.18 19.72 7.86
CA ALA A 100 -4.99 21.11 7.45
C ALA A 100 -3.55 21.44 7.05
#